data_AF-A0AAD7ETU3-F1
#
_entry.id   AF-A0AAD7ETU3-F1
#
_cell.length_a   1.000
_cell.length_b   1.000
_cell.length_c   1.000
_cell.angle_alpha   90.00
_cell.angle_beta   90.00
_cell.angle_gamma   90.00
#
_symmetry.space_group_name_H-M   'P 1'
#
loop_
_entity.id
_entity.type
_entity.pdbx_description
1 polymer ?
#
loop_
_entity_poly.entity_id
_entity_poly.type
_entity_poly.pdbx_seq_one_letter_code
_entity_poly.pdbx_strand_id
1 'polypeptide(L)'
;MHAAVDSLSTTSASFLTSSSPLKSMSAPPAFKPYTISPIKAESRYSGLFHHTPRTAQEAELLEALQESENRDMGCKRSMLEMQALTVVAGIYNSKAQSQLQAAEQRKRHKTGSRKMGDGKAKYFSGDAFFEMCEADEQKKLDEAVEKERRLAEREVQTGRIWTWQDANKVIRSRNVDRRAKYAVGVTAWKVEKTAAKVEKCWTGWLKPKLADYEIEALLPRPKKKHTRRAGRGRGEQRPWVPKWK
;
A
#
# COMPACT_ATOMS: atom_id res chain seq x y z
N MET A 1 -16.25 -32.82 25.38
CA MET A 1 -16.19 -31.53 24.64
C MET A 1 -16.43 -30.30 25.53
N HIS A 2 -17.31 -30.35 26.53
CA HIS A 2 -17.58 -29.19 27.41
C HIS A 2 -16.34 -28.58 28.09
N ALA A 3 -15.45 -29.40 28.65
CA ALA A 3 -14.24 -28.91 29.31
C ALA A 3 -13.31 -28.05 28.42
N ALA A 4 -13.27 -28.30 27.11
CA ALA A 4 -12.47 -27.51 26.17
C ALA A 4 -13.15 -26.17 25.80
N VAL A 5 -14.47 -26.13 25.79
CA VAL A 5 -15.25 -24.90 25.56
C VAL A 5 -15.16 -24.00 26.79
N ASP A 6 -15.23 -24.59 27.99
CA ASP A 6 -15.11 -23.88 29.25
C ASP A 6 -13.71 -23.27 29.43
N SER A 7 -12.64 -23.99 29.05
CA SER A 7 -11.29 -23.43 29.08
C SER A 7 -11.14 -22.26 28.10
N LEU A 8 -11.69 -22.35 26.89
CA LEU A 8 -11.68 -21.26 25.90
C LEU A 8 -12.37 -20.00 26.41
N SER A 9 -13.46 -20.14 27.18
CA SER A 9 -14.21 -19.00 27.74
C SER A 9 -13.38 -18.12 28.69
N THR A 10 -12.33 -18.68 29.30
CA THR A 10 -11.42 -17.95 30.20
C THR A 10 -10.25 -17.27 29.47
N THR A 11 -10.10 -17.51 28.16
CA THR A 11 -9.00 -16.95 27.35
C THR A 11 -9.42 -15.67 26.63
N SER A 12 -8.44 -15.00 26.00
CA SER A 12 -8.69 -13.89 25.07
C SER A 12 -9.54 -14.28 23.85
N ALA A 13 -9.67 -15.58 23.57
CA ALA A 13 -10.51 -16.13 22.50
C ALA A 13 -11.94 -16.47 22.94
N SER A 14 -12.37 -16.02 24.14
CA SER A 14 -13.74 -16.24 24.65
C SER A 14 -14.83 -15.68 23.74
N PHE A 15 -14.51 -14.73 22.87
CA PHE A 15 -15.43 -14.22 21.85
C PHE A 15 -15.83 -15.28 20.81
N LEU A 16 -15.10 -16.39 20.67
CA LEU A 16 -15.45 -17.48 19.77
C LEU A 16 -16.59 -18.35 20.31
N THR A 17 -16.76 -18.40 21.63
CA THR A 17 -17.83 -19.16 22.29
C THR A 17 -18.97 -18.26 22.78
N SER A 18 -18.74 -16.95 22.83
CA SER A 18 -19.76 -15.97 23.19
C SER A 18 -20.79 -15.78 22.07
N SER A 19 -22.07 -15.74 22.43
CA SER A 19 -23.16 -15.34 21.53
C SER A 19 -23.19 -13.82 21.26
N SER A 20 -22.32 -13.05 21.91
CA SER A 20 -22.26 -11.60 21.72
C SER A 20 -21.65 -11.24 20.35
N PRO A 21 -22.14 -10.17 19.68
CA PRO A 21 -21.53 -9.67 18.46
C PRO A 21 -20.05 -9.31 18.68
N LEU A 22 -19.21 -9.62 17.68
CA LEU A 22 -17.79 -9.23 17.69
C LEU A 22 -17.66 -7.72 17.88
N LYS A 23 -16.84 -7.32 18.86
CA LYS A 23 -16.56 -5.91 19.17
C LYS A 23 -15.24 -5.51 18.54
N SER A 24 -15.04 -4.20 18.33
CA SER A 24 -13.74 -3.71 17.84
C SER A 24 -12.54 -4.12 18.71
N MET A 25 -12.78 -4.41 20.00
CA MET A 25 -11.75 -4.83 20.95
C MET A 25 -11.39 -6.32 20.91
N SER A 26 -12.17 -7.18 20.24
CA SER A 26 -11.83 -8.59 20.07
C SER A 26 -10.83 -8.75 18.92
N ALA A 27 -9.53 -8.63 19.24
CA ALA A 27 -8.45 -8.84 18.29
C ALA A 27 -8.18 -10.35 18.12
N PRO A 28 -8.20 -10.91 16.90
CA PRO A 28 -7.74 -12.27 16.68
C PRO A 28 -6.24 -12.36 17.00
N PRO A 29 -5.74 -13.55 17.40
CA PRO A 29 -4.33 -13.75 17.65
C PRO A 29 -3.50 -13.37 16.41
N ALA A 30 -2.43 -12.61 16.62
CA ALA A 30 -1.55 -12.19 15.55
C ALA A 30 -0.79 -13.41 15.00
N PHE A 31 -1.09 -13.80 13.76
CA PHE A 31 -0.34 -14.85 13.09
C PHE A 31 1.05 -14.35 12.70
N LYS A 32 2.08 -15.06 13.16
CA LYS A 32 3.46 -14.84 12.74
C LYS A 32 3.80 -15.92 11.72
N PRO A 33 3.93 -15.59 10.41
CA PRO A 33 4.29 -16.60 9.43
C PRO A 33 5.68 -17.15 9.76
N TYR A 34 5.84 -18.46 9.62
CA TYR A 34 7.14 -19.11 9.72
C TYR A 34 7.93 -18.84 8.44
N THR A 35 9.23 -18.58 8.57
CA THR A 35 10.10 -18.41 7.41
C THR A 35 10.24 -19.75 6.68
N ILE A 36 9.68 -19.83 5.47
CA ILE A 36 9.86 -20.98 4.58
C ILE A 36 11.13 -20.75 3.76
N SER A 37 11.99 -21.77 3.68
CA SER A 37 13.17 -21.74 2.81
C SER A 37 12.75 -21.47 1.36
N PRO A 38 13.52 -20.68 0.60
CA PRO A 38 13.20 -20.39 -0.79
C PRO A 38 13.00 -21.67 -1.61
N ILE A 39 11.93 -21.68 -2.41
CA ILE A 39 11.71 -22.72 -3.41
C ILE A 39 12.77 -22.51 -4.50
N LYS A 40 13.75 -23.41 -4.56
CA LYS A 40 14.79 -23.38 -5.59
C LYS A 40 14.19 -23.92 -6.90
N ALA A 41 14.52 -23.26 -8.02
CA ALA A 41 14.12 -23.74 -9.35
C ALA A 41 14.76 -25.09 -9.67
N GLU A 42 15.99 -25.29 -9.21
CA GLU A 42 16.72 -26.55 -9.35
C GLU A 42 16.81 -27.24 -7.98
N SER A 43 16.46 -28.53 -7.93
CA SER A 43 16.73 -29.36 -6.75
C SER A 43 18.24 -29.43 -6.52
N ARG A 44 18.64 -29.62 -5.25
CA ARG A 44 20.05 -29.91 -4.90
C ARG A 44 20.59 -31.15 -5.62
N TYR A 45 19.70 -32.02 -6.09
CA TYR A 45 20.01 -33.26 -6.79
C TYR A 45 19.81 -33.14 -8.31
N SER A 46 19.75 -31.93 -8.88
CA SER A 46 19.59 -31.73 -10.33
C SER A 46 20.59 -32.53 -11.15
N GLY A 47 21.86 -32.58 -10.71
CA GLY A 47 22.90 -33.38 -11.33
C GLY A 47 22.63 -34.89 -11.33
N LEU A 48 21.97 -35.43 -10.30
CA LEU A 48 21.62 -36.85 -10.22
C LEU A 48 20.52 -37.22 -11.21
N PHE A 49 19.57 -36.31 -11.47
CA PHE A 49 18.50 -36.54 -12.47
C PHE A 49 19.02 -36.57 -13.92
N HIS A 50 20.23 -36.08 -14.18
CA HIS A 50 20.88 -36.18 -15.48
C HIS A 50 21.66 -37.49 -15.67
N HIS A 51 21.83 -38.29 -14.61
CA HIS A 51 22.55 -39.55 -14.70
C HIS A 51 21.65 -40.67 -15.25
N THR A 52 22.14 -41.40 -16.25
CA THR A 52 21.43 -42.58 -16.77
C THR A 52 21.68 -43.77 -15.85
N PRO A 53 20.65 -44.36 -15.21
CA PRO A 53 20.84 -45.51 -14.33
C PRO A 53 21.41 -46.70 -15.10
N ARG A 54 22.41 -47.37 -14.53
CA ARG A 54 23.05 -48.57 -15.12
C ARG A 54 22.42 -49.86 -14.61
N THR A 55 21.85 -49.83 -13.42
CA THR A 55 21.25 -50.99 -12.75
C THR A 55 19.77 -50.74 -12.45
N ALA A 56 18.99 -51.81 -12.30
CA ALA A 56 17.57 -51.70 -11.94
C ALA A 56 17.38 -51.02 -10.57
N GLN A 57 18.28 -51.30 -9.62
CA GLN A 57 18.25 -50.69 -8.29
C GLN A 57 18.49 -49.17 -8.34
N GLU A 58 19.41 -48.70 -9.19
CA GLU A 58 19.62 -47.26 -9.39
C GLU A 58 18.38 -46.56 -9.95
N ALA A 59 17.66 -47.23 -10.86
CA ALA A 59 16.43 -46.69 -11.42
C ALA A 59 15.34 -46.53 -10.34
N GLU A 60 15.16 -47.54 -9.48
CA GLU A 60 14.21 -47.49 -8.36
C GLU A 60 14.57 -46.39 -7.35
N LEU A 61 15.85 -46.21 -7.06
CA LEU A 61 16.31 -45.13 -6.16
C LEU A 61 16.09 -43.73 -6.76
N LEU A 62 16.29 -43.55 -8.06
CA LEU A 62 16.01 -42.28 -8.74
C LEU A 62 14.51 -41.97 -8.75
N GLU A 63 13.67 -42.97 -8.97
CA GLU A 63 12.20 -42.83 -8.90
C GLU A 63 11.76 -42.44 -7.49
N ALA A 64 12.24 -43.15 -6.46
CA ALA A 64 11.95 -42.84 -5.06
C ALA A 64 12.43 -41.43 -4.67
N LEU A 65 13.60 -41.00 -5.15
CA LEU A 65 14.12 -39.65 -4.94
C LEU A 65 13.22 -38.60 -5.61
N GLN A 66 12.83 -38.81 -6.87
CA GLN A 66 11.94 -37.93 -7.59
C GLN A 66 10.57 -37.80 -6.91
N GLU A 67 10.00 -38.92 -6.45
CA GLU A 67 8.75 -38.93 -5.73
C GLU A 67 8.87 -38.16 -4.40
N SER A 68 9.96 -38.35 -3.65
CA SER A 68 10.21 -37.63 -2.41
C SER A 68 10.34 -36.12 -2.60
N GLU A 69 11.08 -35.66 -3.62
CA GLU A 69 11.21 -34.23 -3.96
C GLU A 69 9.86 -33.64 -4.39
N ASN A 70 9.06 -34.39 -5.16
CA ASN A 70 7.72 -33.95 -5.56
C ASN A 70 6.79 -33.82 -4.34
N ARG A 71 6.83 -34.76 -3.39
CA ARG A 71 6.07 -34.69 -2.13
C ARG A 71 6.49 -33.48 -1.30
N ASP A 72 7.79 -33.29 -1.09
CA ASP A 72 8.33 -32.14 -0.35
C ASP A 72 7.96 -30.80 -0.99
N MET A 73 8.04 -30.72 -2.31
CA MET A 73 7.63 -29.54 -3.07
C MET A 73 6.13 -29.27 -2.95
N GLY A 74 5.30 -30.32 -2.98
CA GLY A 74 3.86 -30.24 -2.71
C GLY A 74 3.57 -29.68 -1.32
N CYS A 75 4.21 -30.23 -0.28
CA CYS A 75 4.07 -29.76 1.10
C CYS A 75 4.50 -28.30 1.26
N LYS A 76 5.63 -27.89 0.67
CA LYS A 76 6.10 -26.50 0.71
C LYS A 76 5.14 -25.53 0.02
N ARG A 77 4.59 -25.91 -1.14
CA ARG A 77 3.60 -25.09 -1.86
C ARG A 77 2.32 -24.92 -1.03
N SER A 78 1.79 -26.01 -0.48
CA SER A 78 0.59 -25.97 0.38
C SER A 78 0.81 -25.11 1.62
N MET A 79 1.98 -25.21 2.27
CA MET A 79 2.33 -24.36 3.42
C MET A 79 2.40 -22.88 3.03
N LEU A 80 2.99 -22.56 1.86
CA LEU A 80 3.06 -21.20 1.34
C LEU A 80 1.66 -20.64 1.07
N GLU A 81 0.79 -21.41 0.42
CA GLU A 81 -0.60 -21.04 0.16
C GLU A 81 -1.36 -20.76 1.46
N MET A 82 -1.22 -21.63 2.47
CA MET A 82 -1.85 -21.45 3.78
C MET A 82 -1.35 -20.18 4.48
N GLN A 83 -0.04 -19.91 4.45
CA GLN A 83 0.52 -18.68 5.01
C GLN A 83 0.03 -17.44 4.25
N ALA A 84 0.01 -17.49 2.92
CA ALA A 84 -0.48 -16.40 2.08
C ALA A 84 -1.95 -16.08 2.38
N LEU A 85 -2.80 -17.11 2.45
CA LEU A 85 -4.21 -16.96 2.81
C LEU A 85 -4.38 -16.35 4.20
N THR A 86 -3.60 -16.82 5.19
CA THR A 86 -3.66 -16.30 6.56
C THR A 86 -3.26 -14.82 6.63
N VAL A 87 -2.23 -14.42 5.88
CA VAL A 87 -1.81 -13.01 5.79
C VAL A 87 -2.91 -12.15 5.16
N VAL A 88 -3.51 -12.61 4.06
CA VAL A 88 -4.62 -11.90 3.40
C VAL A 88 -5.82 -11.76 4.33
N ALA A 89 -6.21 -12.84 5.02
CA ALA A 89 -7.28 -12.83 6.01
C ALA A 89 -6.97 -11.88 7.19
N GLY A 90 -5.72 -11.85 7.66
CA GLY A 90 -5.27 -10.91 8.68
C GLY A 90 -5.42 -9.44 8.26
N ILE A 91 -5.03 -9.11 7.02
CA ILE A 91 -5.21 -7.76 6.45
C ILE A 91 -6.69 -7.40 6.35
N TYR A 92 -7.53 -8.33 5.89
CA TYR A 92 -8.97 -8.12 5.79
C TYR A 92 -9.60 -7.87 7.17
N ASN A 93 -9.28 -8.72 8.15
CA ASN A 93 -9.79 -8.60 9.52
C ASN A 93 -9.37 -7.27 10.17
N SER A 94 -8.11 -6.84 9.97
CA SER A 94 -7.63 -5.54 10.45
C SER A 94 -8.43 -4.36 9.87
N LYS A 95 -8.74 -4.41 8.57
CA LYS A 95 -9.60 -3.40 7.91
C LYS A 95 -11.03 -3.44 8.45
N ALA A 96 -11.63 -4.63 8.57
CA ALA A 96 -12.98 -4.80 9.09
C ALA A 96 -13.09 -4.28 10.53
N GLN A 97 -12.12 -4.59 11.39
CA GLN A 97 -12.05 -4.07 12.75
C GLN A 97 -11.92 -2.55 12.80
N SER A 98 -11.08 -1.97 11.94
CA SER A 98 -10.93 -0.51 11.86
C SER A 98 -12.26 0.16 11.46
N GLN A 99 -13.02 -0.45 10.54
CA GLN A 99 -14.34 0.03 10.15
C GLN A 99 -15.37 -0.12 11.28
N LEU A 100 -15.38 -1.26 11.98
CA LEU A 100 -16.22 -1.48 13.16
C LEU A 100 -15.91 -0.47 14.26
N GLN A 101 -14.64 -0.24 14.56
CA GLN A 101 -14.21 0.76 15.54
C GLN A 101 -14.67 2.16 15.15
N ALA A 102 -14.51 2.55 13.88
CA ALA A 102 -15.00 3.84 13.40
C ALA A 102 -16.53 3.96 13.48
N ALA A 103 -17.26 2.88 13.20
CA ALA A 103 -18.72 2.84 13.33
C ALA A 103 -19.16 2.93 14.80
N GLU A 104 -18.52 2.20 15.71
CA GLU A 104 -18.76 2.25 17.15
C GLU A 104 -18.45 3.63 17.72
N GLN A 105 -17.32 4.24 17.35
CA GLN A 105 -16.99 5.61 17.74
C GLN A 105 -18.01 6.62 17.20
N ARG A 106 -18.41 6.52 15.93
CA ARG A 106 -19.47 7.37 15.37
C ARG A 106 -20.78 7.23 16.14
N LYS A 107 -21.18 6.02 16.53
CA LYS A 107 -22.36 5.79 17.36
C LYS A 107 -22.20 6.44 18.74
N ARG A 108 -21.03 6.29 19.39
CA ARG A 108 -20.73 6.96 20.67
C ARG A 108 -20.81 8.50 20.56
N HIS A 109 -20.25 9.08 19.49
CA HIS A 109 -20.22 10.53 19.29
C HIS A 109 -21.58 11.12 18.86
N LYS A 110 -22.43 10.37 18.15
CA LYS A 110 -23.79 10.83 17.80
C LYS A 110 -24.63 11.14 19.04
N THR A 111 -24.46 10.36 20.12
CA THR A 111 -25.18 10.58 21.38
C THR A 111 -24.75 11.88 22.09
N GLY A 112 -23.52 12.37 21.86
CA GLY A 112 -22.97 13.55 22.53
C GLY A 112 -23.16 14.89 21.80
N SER A 113 -23.73 14.91 20.59
CA SER A 113 -23.92 16.17 19.83
C SER A 113 -25.29 16.82 20.05
N ARG A 114 -26.22 16.14 20.75
CA ARG A 114 -27.43 16.81 21.20
C ARG A 114 -27.00 17.77 22.31
N LYS A 115 -27.19 19.08 22.10
CA LYS A 115 -26.76 20.18 23.02
C LYS A 115 -27.24 20.08 24.47
N MET A 116 -27.95 19.03 24.86
CA MET A 116 -28.20 18.63 26.24
C MET A 116 -26.96 17.93 26.82
N GLY A 117 -25.83 18.65 26.92
CA GLY A 117 -24.52 18.11 27.33
C GLY A 117 -24.46 17.49 28.73
N ASP A 118 -25.46 17.70 29.57
CA ASP A 118 -25.49 17.18 30.95
C ASP A 118 -26.63 16.18 31.21
N GLY A 119 -27.43 15.83 30.20
CA GLY A 119 -28.62 14.98 30.37
C GLY A 119 -29.74 15.59 31.25
N LYS A 120 -29.53 16.79 31.79
CA LYS A 120 -30.52 17.61 32.48
C LYS A 120 -31.09 18.63 31.50
N ALA A 121 -32.42 18.69 31.39
CA ALA A 121 -33.09 19.78 30.70
C ALA A 121 -32.74 21.09 31.43
N LYS A 122 -31.85 21.91 30.87
CA LYS A 122 -31.70 23.30 31.30
C LYS A 122 -32.95 24.03 30.82
N TYR A 123 -33.69 24.62 31.76
CA TYR A 123 -34.67 25.65 31.42
C TYR A 123 -33.88 26.85 30.90
N PHE A 124 -33.77 26.96 29.58
CA PHE A 124 -33.37 28.20 28.95
C PHE A 124 -34.57 29.15 28.99
N SER A 125 -34.35 30.37 29.44
CA SER A 125 -35.24 31.49 29.10
C SER A 125 -35.35 31.59 27.58
N GLY A 126 -36.54 31.93 27.07
CA GLY A 126 -36.86 31.88 25.63
C GLY A 126 -35.82 32.57 24.74
N ASP A 127 -35.30 33.70 25.19
CA ASP A 127 -34.34 34.51 24.44
C ASP A 127 -32.98 33.81 24.27
N ALA A 128 -32.44 33.20 25.34
CA ALA A 128 -31.16 32.50 25.29
C ALA A 128 -31.22 31.22 24.42
N PHE A 129 -32.39 30.58 24.34
CA PHE A 129 -32.61 29.47 23.42
C PHE A 129 -32.66 29.93 21.97
N PHE A 130 -33.32 31.06 21.71
CA PHE A 130 -33.44 31.63 20.37
C PHE A 130 -32.08 32.04 19.81
N GLU A 131 -31.27 32.79 20.56
CA GLU A 131 -29.90 33.16 20.17
C GLU A 131 -29.02 31.92 19.88
N MET A 132 -29.19 30.86 20.66
CA MET A 132 -28.46 29.62 20.47
C MET A 132 -28.86 28.88 19.17
N CYS A 133 -30.14 28.92 18.81
CA CYS A 133 -30.65 28.35 17.56
C CYS A 133 -30.14 29.14 16.35
N GLU A 134 -30.18 30.48 16.40
CA GLU A 134 -29.64 31.33 15.34
C GLU A 134 -28.14 31.11 15.14
N ALA A 135 -27.35 31.01 16.22
CA ALA A 135 -25.92 30.73 16.13
C ALA A 135 -25.62 29.35 15.50
N ASP A 136 -26.45 28.33 15.77
CA ASP A 136 -26.32 27.02 15.15
C ASP A 136 -26.69 27.01 13.67
N GLU A 137 -27.74 27.74 13.28
CA GLU A 137 -28.13 27.88 11.89
C GLU A 137 -27.05 28.61 11.11
N GLN A 138 -26.53 29.72 11.63
CA GLN A 138 -25.42 30.44 11.01
C GLN A 138 -24.19 29.55 10.85
N LYS A 139 -23.83 28.79 11.89
CA LYS A 139 -22.71 27.85 11.82
C LYS A 139 -22.91 26.76 10.75
N LYS A 140 -24.13 26.23 10.61
CA LYS A 140 -24.44 25.23 9.56
C LYS A 140 -24.32 25.84 8.16
N LEU A 141 -24.75 27.09 7.99
CA LEU A 141 -24.61 27.81 6.72
C LEU A 141 -23.13 28.03 6.40
N ASP A 142 -22.33 28.52 7.34
CA ASP A 142 -20.89 28.72 7.17
C ASP A 142 -20.16 27.40 6.84
N GLU A 143 -20.52 26.30 7.53
CA GLU A 143 -19.97 24.97 7.26
C GLU A 143 -20.36 24.45 5.86
N ALA A 144 -21.57 24.74 5.39
CA ALA A 144 -22.02 24.37 4.05
C ALA A 144 -21.23 25.13 2.97
N VAL A 145 -21.09 26.46 3.11
CA VAL A 145 -20.30 27.30 2.21
C VAL A 145 -18.84 26.85 2.16
N GLU A 146 -18.23 26.56 3.32
CA GLU A 146 -16.86 26.04 3.40
C GLU A 146 -16.70 24.65 2.76
N LYS A 147 -17.75 23.83 2.78
CA LYS A 147 -17.75 22.52 2.13
C LYS A 147 -17.84 22.67 0.61
N GLU A 148 -18.68 23.57 0.11
CA GLU A 148 -18.78 23.89 -1.32
C GLU A 148 -17.48 24.47 -1.86
N ARG A 149 -16.86 25.42 -1.13
CA ARG A 149 -15.54 25.96 -1.50
C ARG A 149 -14.49 24.86 -1.62
N ARG A 150 -14.45 23.94 -0.65
CA ARG A 150 -13.53 22.79 -0.67
C ARG A 150 -13.81 21.82 -1.81
N LEU A 151 -15.06 21.67 -2.24
CA LEU A 151 -15.42 20.84 -3.38
C LEU A 151 -14.95 21.47 -4.68
N ALA A 152 -15.25 22.76 -4.89
CA ALA A 152 -14.80 23.51 -6.06
C ALA A 152 -13.26 23.51 -6.21
N GLU A 153 -12.52 23.68 -5.11
CA GLU A 153 -11.06 23.58 -5.12
C GLU A 153 -10.55 22.19 -5.54
N ARG A 154 -11.24 21.12 -5.12
CA ARG A 154 -10.90 19.74 -5.51
C ARG A 154 -11.13 19.54 -6.99
N GLU A 155 -12.25 20.02 -7.53
CA GLU A 155 -12.59 19.88 -8.95
C GLU A 155 -11.58 20.60 -9.85
N VAL A 156 -11.21 21.83 -9.49
CA VAL A 156 -10.15 22.57 -10.19
C VAL A 156 -8.82 21.80 -10.14
N GLN A 157 -8.47 21.22 -8.99
CA GLN A 157 -7.24 20.46 -8.84
C GLN A 157 -7.28 19.14 -9.64
N THR A 158 -8.41 18.44 -9.66
CA THR A 158 -8.56 17.21 -10.45
C THR A 158 -8.47 17.51 -11.94
N GLY A 159 -9.09 18.62 -12.40
CA GLY A 159 -8.95 19.09 -13.78
C GLY A 159 -7.48 19.33 -14.17
N ARG A 160 -6.73 20.05 -13.32
CA ARG A 160 -5.29 20.29 -13.54
C ARG A 160 -4.45 19.02 -13.58
N ILE A 161 -4.76 18.03 -12.74
CA ILE A 161 -4.07 16.74 -12.75
C ILE A 161 -4.39 15.97 -14.03
N TRP A 162 -5.64 16.01 -14.48
CA TRP A 162 -6.07 15.33 -15.70
C TRP A 162 -5.39 15.92 -16.94
N THR A 163 -5.42 17.26 -17.10
CA THR A 163 -4.72 17.93 -18.21
C THR A 163 -3.22 17.66 -18.20
N TRP A 164 -2.61 17.58 -17.01
CA TRP A 164 -1.20 17.22 -16.84
C TRP A 164 -0.90 15.77 -17.25
N GLN A 165 -1.80 14.83 -16.93
CA GLN A 165 -1.66 13.43 -17.32
C GLN A 165 -1.73 13.26 -18.84
N ASP A 166 -2.68 13.93 -19.49
CA ASP A 166 -2.84 13.86 -20.94
C ASP A 166 -1.63 14.44 -21.69
N ALA A 167 -1.15 15.61 -21.26
CA ALA A 167 0.07 16.20 -21.82
C ALA A 167 1.27 15.25 -21.69
N ASN A 168 1.45 14.64 -20.51
CA ASN A 168 2.54 13.68 -20.30
C ASN A 168 2.35 12.36 -21.05
N LYS A 169 1.13 11.94 -21.33
CA LYS A 169 0.85 10.74 -22.15
C LYS A 169 1.37 10.94 -23.57
N VAL A 170 1.15 12.11 -24.15
CA VAL A 170 1.67 12.49 -25.48
C VAL A 170 3.20 12.56 -25.49
N ILE A 171 3.81 13.15 -24.45
CA ILE A 171 5.27 13.19 -24.33
C ILE A 171 5.86 11.77 -24.23
N ARG A 172 5.20 10.88 -23.47
CA ARG A 172 5.65 9.48 -23.33
C ARG A 172 5.61 8.73 -24.65
N SER A 173 4.55 8.87 -25.46
CA SER A 173 4.49 8.18 -26.75
C SER A 173 5.59 8.65 -27.70
N ARG A 174 5.82 9.97 -27.80
CA ARG A 174 6.94 10.52 -28.59
C ARG A 174 8.30 10.01 -28.12
N ASN A 175 8.48 9.91 -26.79
CA ASN A 175 9.71 9.38 -26.21
C ASN A 175 9.91 7.88 -26.48
N VAL A 176 8.83 7.10 -26.59
CA VAL A 176 8.92 5.70 -27.03
C VAL A 176 9.46 5.64 -28.45
N ASP A 177 8.93 6.45 -29.38
CA ASP A 177 9.41 6.48 -30.76
C ASP A 177 10.87 6.93 -30.86
N ARG A 178 11.27 7.95 -30.10
CA ARG A 178 12.67 8.42 -30.03
C ARG A 178 13.61 7.35 -29.48
N ARG A 179 13.19 6.62 -28.45
CA ARG A 179 13.96 5.49 -27.90
C ARG A 179 14.06 4.32 -28.87
N ALA A 180 13.02 4.05 -29.65
CA ALA A 180 13.06 3.03 -30.70
C ALA A 180 14.09 3.41 -31.79
N LYS A 181 14.10 4.67 -32.24
CA LYS A 181 15.12 5.17 -33.18
C LYS A 181 16.55 5.04 -32.62
N TYR A 182 16.74 5.38 -31.35
CA TYR A 182 18.02 5.19 -30.66
C TYR A 182 18.42 3.71 -30.62
N ALA A 183 17.48 2.81 -30.30
CA ALA A 183 17.76 1.37 -30.28
C ALA A 183 18.21 0.86 -31.65
N VAL A 184 17.54 1.27 -32.74
CA VAL A 184 17.92 0.95 -34.12
C VAL A 184 19.32 1.48 -34.45
N GLY A 185 19.63 2.72 -34.07
CA GLY A 185 20.98 3.29 -34.26
C GLY A 185 22.06 2.52 -33.50
N VAL A 186 21.77 2.10 -32.27
CA VAL A 186 22.69 1.29 -31.46
C VAL A 186 22.87 -0.12 -32.04
N THR A 187 21.83 -0.73 -32.59
CA THR A 187 21.95 -2.05 -33.24
C THR A 187 22.77 -1.96 -34.52
N ALA A 188 22.52 -0.95 -35.37
CA ALA A 188 23.32 -0.71 -36.58
C ALA A 188 24.80 -0.51 -36.25
N TRP A 189 25.09 0.36 -35.28
CA TRP A 189 26.46 0.59 -34.80
C TRP A 189 27.13 -0.69 -34.26
N LYS A 190 26.38 -1.57 -33.56
CA LYS A 190 26.93 -2.84 -33.09
C LYS A 190 27.29 -3.77 -34.24
N VAL A 191 26.43 -3.88 -35.26
CA VAL A 191 26.66 -4.72 -36.44
C VAL A 191 27.89 -4.23 -37.21
N GLU A 192 28.00 -2.93 -37.47
CA GLU A 192 29.16 -2.33 -38.13
C GLU A 192 30.43 -2.53 -37.31
N LYS A 193 30.36 -2.33 -35.98
CA LYS A 193 31.49 -2.55 -35.08
C LYS A 193 31.96 -4.00 -35.10
N THR A 194 31.04 -4.97 -35.21
CA THR A 194 31.42 -6.38 -35.34
C THR A 194 32.02 -6.69 -36.70
N ALA A 195 31.49 -6.14 -37.79
CA ALA A 195 32.03 -6.33 -39.15
C ALA A 195 33.45 -5.78 -39.27
N ALA A 196 33.69 -4.54 -38.82
CA ALA A 196 35.01 -3.93 -38.88
C ALA A 196 36.06 -4.64 -38.01
N LYS A 197 35.65 -5.29 -36.90
CA LYS A 197 36.53 -6.16 -36.11
C LYS A 197 36.98 -7.38 -36.90
N VAL A 198 36.10 -7.99 -37.70
CA VAL A 198 36.43 -9.13 -38.57
C VAL A 198 37.39 -8.70 -39.66
N GLU A 199 37.16 -7.53 -40.26
CA GLU A 199 38.01 -6.93 -41.30
C GLU A 199 39.33 -6.33 -40.77
N LYS A 200 39.51 -6.27 -39.44
CA LYS A 200 40.64 -5.62 -38.76
C LYS A 200 40.83 -4.14 -39.13
N CYS A 201 39.73 -3.47 -39.48
CA CYS A 201 39.71 -2.03 -39.75
C CYS A 201 39.34 -1.23 -38.49
N TRP A 202 39.92 -0.04 -38.33
CA TRP A 202 39.58 0.84 -37.22
C TRP A 202 38.28 1.59 -37.49
N THR A 203 37.28 1.46 -36.61
CA THR A 203 36.04 2.24 -36.71
C THR A 203 36.20 3.57 -36.00
N GLY A 204 36.32 4.67 -36.77
CA GLY A 204 36.33 6.04 -36.23
C GLY A 204 34.99 6.53 -35.69
N TRP A 205 33.93 5.73 -35.80
CA TRP A 205 32.55 6.13 -35.46
C TRP A 205 32.26 5.96 -33.97
N LEU A 206 31.83 7.06 -33.33
CA LEU A 206 31.42 7.07 -31.92
C LEU A 206 30.07 6.34 -31.75
N LYS A 207 29.88 5.71 -30.58
CA LYS A 207 28.60 5.11 -30.22
C LYS A 207 27.52 6.20 -30.16
N PRO A 208 26.34 6.00 -30.81
CA PRO A 208 25.22 6.94 -30.68
C PRO A 208 24.91 7.23 -29.21
N LYS A 209 24.70 8.50 -28.84
CA LYS A 209 24.31 8.88 -27.48
C LYS A 209 22.81 9.11 -27.41
N LEU A 210 22.22 8.83 -26.26
CA LEU A 210 20.79 9.02 -26.05
C LEU A 210 20.37 10.50 -26.13
N ALA A 211 21.28 11.42 -25.79
CA ALA A 211 21.06 12.86 -25.85
C ALA A 211 20.81 13.37 -27.28
N ASP A 212 21.37 12.69 -28.28
CA ASP A 212 21.26 13.06 -29.70
C ASP A 212 19.85 12.81 -30.26
N TYR A 213 19.01 12.07 -29.53
CA TYR A 213 17.63 11.72 -29.91
C TYR A 213 16.59 12.58 -29.19
N GLU A 214 17.01 13.70 -28.59
CA GLU A 214 16.15 14.75 -28.02
C GLU A 214 15.02 14.22 -27.12
N ILE A 215 15.28 13.35 -26.16
CA ILE A 215 14.20 12.84 -25.30
C ILE A 215 13.59 13.98 -24.47
N GLU A 216 12.28 14.22 -24.61
CA GLU A 216 11.58 15.30 -23.92
C GLU A 216 11.43 14.97 -22.44
N ALA A 217 11.70 15.95 -21.57
CA ALA A 217 11.41 15.82 -20.15
C ALA A 217 9.89 15.86 -19.90
N LEU A 218 9.42 15.07 -18.94
CA LEU A 218 8.03 15.12 -18.51
C LEU A 218 7.73 16.42 -17.76
N LEU A 219 6.52 16.95 -17.94
CA LEU A 219 6.07 18.12 -17.21
C LEU A 219 5.99 17.81 -15.71
N PRO A 220 6.39 18.75 -14.83
CA PRO A 220 6.32 18.55 -13.39
C PRO A 220 4.87 18.44 -12.91
N ARG A 221 4.62 17.58 -11.93
CA ARG A 221 3.27 17.37 -11.39
C ARG A 221 2.76 18.63 -10.68
N PRO A 222 1.52 19.09 -10.95
CA PRO A 222 0.95 20.23 -10.25
C PRO A 222 0.87 19.96 -8.74
N LYS A 223 1.56 20.78 -7.94
CA LYS A 223 1.60 20.67 -6.49
C LYS A 223 0.28 21.15 -5.88
N LYS A 224 -0.17 20.51 -4.80
CA LYS A 224 -1.24 21.06 -3.97
C LYS A 224 -0.69 22.34 -3.32
N LYS A 225 -1.45 23.45 -3.36
CA LYS A 225 -1.11 24.62 -2.55
C LYS A 225 -1.08 24.15 -1.09
N HIS A 226 0.10 24.15 -0.49
CA HIS A 226 0.22 23.87 0.93
C HIS A 226 -0.32 25.10 1.63
N THR A 227 -1.60 25.12 1.98
CA THR A 227 -2.09 26.08 2.95
C THR A 227 -1.41 25.70 4.26
N ARG A 228 -0.28 26.35 4.56
CA ARG A 228 0.22 26.40 5.94
C ARG A 228 -0.98 26.87 6.74
N ARG A 229 -1.48 26.01 7.61
CA ARG A 229 -2.57 26.31 8.53
C ARG A 229 -2.07 27.46 9.40
N ALA A 230 -2.31 28.70 8.97
CA ALA A 230 -1.97 29.89 9.73
C ALA A 230 -2.79 29.81 11.02
N GLY A 231 -2.11 29.84 12.17
CA GLY A 231 -2.77 29.97 13.48
C GLY A 231 -3.14 28.67 14.18
N ARG A 232 -2.15 27.99 14.77
CA ARG A 232 -2.24 27.69 16.21
C ARG A 232 -0.99 28.30 16.86
N GLY A 233 -1.24 29.14 17.86
CA GLY A 233 -0.32 30.15 18.32
C GLY A 233 0.89 29.63 19.08
N ARG A 234 1.89 30.51 19.10
CA ARG A 234 2.83 30.76 20.19
C ARG A 234 3.75 29.60 20.58
N GLY A 235 4.75 29.37 19.73
CA GLY A 235 6.08 29.07 20.24
C GLY A 235 6.60 30.31 20.95
N GLU A 236 6.41 30.32 22.27
CA GLU A 236 7.04 31.22 23.22
C GLU A 236 8.56 31.19 22.95
N GLN A 237 9.09 32.27 22.35
CA GLN A 237 10.54 32.45 22.24
C GLN A 237 11.06 32.63 23.66
N ARG A 238 11.57 31.55 24.26
CA ARG A 238 12.32 31.67 25.51
C ARG A 238 13.53 32.57 25.22
N PRO A 239 13.71 33.67 25.96
CA PRO A 239 14.89 34.50 25.81
C PRO A 239 16.13 33.64 26.10
N TRP A 240 17.07 33.67 25.18
CA TRP A 240 18.36 33.00 25.31
C TRP A 240 19.12 33.62 26.48
N VAL A 241 19.35 32.84 27.54
CA VAL A 241 20.18 33.26 28.68
C VAL A 241 21.61 32.75 28.43
N PRO A 242 22.60 33.64 28.25
CA PRO A 242 23.99 33.22 28.17
C PRO A 242 24.44 32.68 29.54
N LYS A 243 24.84 31.41 29.57
CA LYS A 243 25.56 30.85 30.71
C LYS A 243 26.96 31.45 30.75
N TRP A 244 27.18 32.37 31.68
CA TRP A 244 28.53 32.75 32.09
C TRP A 244 29.10 31.67 33.03
N LYS A 245 30.40 31.41 32.87
CA LYS A 245 31.20 30.45 33.64
C LYS A 245 31.56 31.00 35.00
#